data_AF-G0EEQ5-F1
#
_entry.id   AF-G0EEQ5-F1
#
_cell.length_a   1.000
_cell.length_b   1.000
_cell.length_c   1.000
_cell.angle_alpha   90.00
_cell.angle_beta   90.00
_cell.angle_gamma   90.00
#
_symmetry.space_group_name_H-M   'P 1'
#
loop_
_entity.id
_entity.type
_entity.pdbx_description
1 polymer ?
#
loop_
_entity_poly.entity_id
_entity_poly.type
_entity_poly.pdbx_seq_one_letter_code
_entity_poly.pdbx_strand_id
1 'polypeptide(L)'
;MLGAGDSGPAAPTSVTLPMHVPTPRGIMVCPRRVWTGKELDWVEPGECREYIRGVGLDYLIHPAFEKGFSKLLTSYEPPRGKILLFLPCSYGKPYSQSFIHYMIRRTLWKNGLIDKVHEVMLTNAGVVPRELDEHWPYAAYDWNPIYETPEIRECYRRVLADRITAYLETFKSYYRGFAAYLRWDSDSWAALRVAAERLGIRIENFAARTVPNEEVREVSLGGLYQDADLVLVTRSSLASLVQGLKKLVKELGL
;
A
#
# COMPACT_ATOMS: atom_id res chain seq x y z
N MET A 1 -38.48 -61.16 -48.87
CA MET A 1 -39.72 -60.62 -48.25
C MET A 1 -39.36 -59.24 -47.72
N LEU A 2 -39.64 -58.19 -48.50
CA LEU A 2 -40.75 -57.21 -48.27
C LEU A 2 -40.56 -56.49 -46.93
N GLY A 3 -40.08 -55.25 -46.85
CA GLY A 3 -40.67 -53.98 -47.37
C GLY A 3 -41.61 -53.40 -46.28
N ALA A 4 -41.78 -52.12 -45.98
CA ALA A 4 -41.28 -50.81 -46.43
C ALA A 4 -41.63 -49.81 -45.29
N GLY A 5 -40.87 -48.75 -45.07
CA GLY A 5 -41.21 -47.37 -45.46
C GLY A 5 -40.58 -46.45 -44.40
N ASP A 6 -39.68 -45.52 -44.70
CA ASP A 6 -39.68 -44.36 -45.59
C ASP A 6 -40.63 -43.23 -45.15
N SER A 7 -40.04 -42.17 -44.61
CA SER A 7 -40.51 -40.78 -44.69
C SER A 7 -39.53 -39.83 -43.97
N GLY A 8 -38.66 -39.15 -44.71
CA GLY A 8 -38.41 -37.72 -44.46
C GLY A 8 -39.59 -36.89 -45.01
N PRO A 9 -39.56 -35.55 -45.09
CA PRO A 9 -38.47 -34.59 -44.82
C PRO A 9 -38.94 -33.34 -44.00
N ALA A 10 -38.05 -32.38 -43.72
CA ALA A 10 -38.25 -30.93 -43.96
C ALA A 10 -37.26 -30.07 -43.14
N ALA A 11 -36.54 -29.18 -43.84
CA ALA A 11 -35.78 -28.09 -43.25
C ALA A 11 -36.71 -26.94 -42.81
N PRO A 12 -36.33 -26.13 -41.79
CA PRO A 12 -36.89 -24.81 -41.64
C PRO A 12 -35.84 -23.70 -41.81
N THR A 13 -36.08 -22.91 -42.87
CA THR A 13 -36.13 -21.44 -42.90
C THR A 13 -34.96 -20.62 -42.34
N SER A 14 -34.28 -19.94 -43.27
CA SER A 14 -33.54 -18.70 -43.05
C SER A 14 -34.45 -17.63 -42.44
N VAL A 15 -34.17 -17.21 -41.21
CA VAL A 15 -34.84 -16.06 -40.59
C VAL A 15 -33.91 -14.85 -40.71
N THR A 16 -34.36 -13.88 -41.51
CA THR A 16 -33.84 -12.52 -41.61
C THR A 16 -33.78 -11.82 -40.26
N LEU A 17 -32.65 -11.18 -39.96
CA LEU A 17 -32.42 -10.33 -38.80
C LEU A 17 -33.43 -9.15 -38.77
N PRO A 18 -34.15 -8.91 -37.67
CA PRO A 18 -34.77 -7.61 -37.46
C PRO A 18 -33.70 -6.59 -37.05
N MET A 19 -33.62 -5.51 -37.83
CA MET A 19 -32.94 -4.28 -37.44
C MET A 19 -33.57 -3.69 -36.17
N HIS A 20 -32.70 -3.06 -35.39
CA HIS A 20 -33.00 -2.10 -34.32
C HIS A 20 -33.51 -2.67 -32.98
N VAL A 21 -32.57 -2.85 -32.05
CA VAL A 21 -32.87 -2.91 -30.62
C VAL A 21 -32.59 -1.51 -30.03
N PRO A 22 -33.55 -0.88 -29.33
CA PRO A 22 -33.44 0.48 -28.82
C PRO A 22 -32.40 0.58 -27.70
N THR A 23 -31.69 1.70 -27.62
CA THR A 23 -30.81 2.04 -26.51
C THR A 23 -31.62 2.27 -25.23
N PRO A 24 -31.36 1.54 -24.13
CA PRO A 24 -31.83 1.97 -22.82
C PRO A 24 -30.84 3.02 -22.31
N ARG A 25 -31.29 4.28 -22.27
CA ARG A 25 -30.76 5.26 -21.33
C ARG A 25 -30.86 4.67 -19.93
N GLY A 26 -29.74 4.65 -19.24
CA GLY A 26 -29.62 4.06 -17.92
C GLY A 26 -28.30 3.32 -17.86
N ILE A 27 -27.20 4.06 -17.80
CA ILE A 27 -25.96 3.50 -17.26
C ILE A 27 -26.33 3.14 -15.82
N MET A 28 -26.68 1.88 -15.60
CA MET A 28 -26.63 1.28 -14.30
C MET A 28 -25.15 1.33 -13.93
N VAL A 29 -24.75 2.41 -13.27
CA VAL A 29 -23.46 2.48 -12.60
C VAL A 29 -23.58 1.42 -11.52
N CYS A 30 -23.17 0.18 -11.81
CA CYS A 30 -22.79 -0.73 -10.75
C CYS A 30 -21.86 0.09 -9.88
N PRO A 31 -22.17 0.30 -8.58
CA PRO A 31 -21.21 0.94 -7.71
C PRO A 31 -19.97 0.07 -7.82
N ARG A 32 -18.90 0.61 -8.43
CA ARG A 32 -17.60 -0.07 -8.46
C ARG A 32 -17.34 -0.35 -6.99
N ARG A 33 -17.42 -1.61 -6.58
CA ARG A 33 -17.08 -1.98 -5.21
C ARG A 33 -15.59 -1.70 -5.11
N VAL A 34 -15.26 -0.53 -4.59
CA VAL A 34 -13.90 -0.18 -4.20
C VAL A 34 -13.46 -1.28 -3.26
N TRP A 35 -12.34 -1.94 -3.58
CA TRP A 35 -11.84 -3.02 -2.75
C TRP A 35 -11.53 -2.49 -1.35
N THR A 36 -12.28 -2.96 -0.36
CA THR A 36 -12.18 -2.48 1.03
C THR A 36 -11.28 -3.35 1.89
N GLY A 37 -10.58 -4.34 1.33
CA GLY A 37 -9.80 -5.32 2.11
C GLY A 37 -10.63 -6.32 2.93
N LYS A 38 -11.93 -6.08 3.16
CA LYS A 38 -12.80 -6.93 3.99
C LYS A 38 -12.82 -8.39 3.60
N GLU A 39 -12.70 -8.75 2.31
CA GLU A 39 -12.64 -10.17 1.94
C GLU A 39 -11.32 -10.82 2.36
N LEU A 40 -10.27 -10.02 2.57
CA LEU A 40 -9.08 -10.42 3.30
C LEU A 40 -9.34 -10.58 4.79
N ASP A 41 -10.57 -10.49 5.32
CA ASP A 41 -10.94 -10.90 6.69
C ASP A 41 -11.63 -12.26 6.77
N TRP A 42 -12.11 -12.78 5.63
CA TRP A 42 -12.82 -14.05 5.58
C TRP A 42 -11.86 -15.22 5.54
N VAL A 43 -12.28 -16.31 6.16
CA VAL A 43 -11.59 -17.59 6.16
C VAL A 43 -12.61 -18.61 5.70
N GLU A 44 -12.27 -19.38 4.67
CA GLU A 44 -13.13 -20.46 4.20
C GLU A 44 -13.31 -21.51 5.32
N PRO A 45 -14.48 -22.15 5.45
CA PRO A 45 -14.70 -23.19 6.45
C PRO A 45 -13.63 -24.28 6.38
N GLY A 46 -12.87 -24.45 7.47
CA GLY A 46 -11.79 -25.44 7.56
C GLY A 46 -10.38 -24.89 7.28
N GLU A 47 -10.25 -23.62 6.90
CA GLU A 47 -8.95 -22.94 6.83
C GLU A 47 -8.68 -22.12 8.11
N CYS A 48 -7.41 -21.81 8.36
CA CYS A 48 -6.99 -20.85 9.39
C CYS A 48 -6.05 -19.84 8.74
N ARG A 49 -6.13 -18.58 9.18
CA ARG A 49 -5.14 -17.57 8.78
C ARG A 49 -3.82 -17.88 9.44
N GLU A 50 -2.81 -18.01 8.62
CA GLU A 50 -1.44 -18.10 9.09
C GLU A 50 -0.98 -16.76 9.66
N TYR A 51 -0.26 -16.84 10.77
CA TYR A 51 0.56 -15.74 11.27
C TYR A 51 1.95 -15.84 10.64
N ILE A 52 2.24 -14.96 9.69
CA ILE A 52 3.43 -15.08 8.83
C ILE A 52 4.65 -14.56 9.60
N ARG A 53 5.42 -15.46 10.21
CA ARG A 53 6.58 -15.10 11.05
C ARG A 53 7.87 -15.67 10.48
N GLY A 54 8.80 -14.79 10.12
CA GLY A 54 10.14 -15.20 9.72
C GLY A 54 10.89 -14.14 8.92
N VAL A 55 12.13 -14.47 8.58
CA VAL A 55 13.04 -13.65 7.79
C VAL A 55 13.61 -14.51 6.67
N GLY A 56 13.48 -14.04 5.44
CA GLY A 56 13.87 -14.81 4.26
C GLY A 56 13.08 -14.40 3.02
N LEU A 57 13.49 -14.90 1.86
CA LEU A 57 12.79 -14.62 0.60
C LEU A 57 11.33 -15.08 0.66
N ASP A 58 11.05 -16.26 1.21
CA ASP A 58 9.70 -16.82 1.32
C ASP A 58 8.74 -15.92 2.13
N TYR A 59 9.27 -15.12 3.07
CA TYR A 59 8.51 -14.16 3.86
C TYR A 59 8.40 -12.77 3.20
N LEU A 60 9.17 -12.50 2.14
CA LEU A 60 9.02 -11.32 1.30
C LEU A 60 8.00 -11.57 0.18
N ILE A 61 8.05 -12.76 -0.43
CA ILE A 61 7.19 -13.19 -1.55
C ILE A 61 6.10 -14.18 -1.12
N HIS A 62 5.70 -14.13 0.15
CA HIS A 62 4.66 -15.02 0.67
C HIS A 62 3.38 -14.93 -0.18
N PRO A 63 2.71 -16.06 -0.53
CA PRO A 63 1.55 -16.05 -1.42
C PRO A 63 0.43 -15.10 -0.97
N ALA A 64 0.28 -14.90 0.34
CA ALA A 64 -0.66 -13.93 0.90
C ALA A 64 -0.32 -12.47 0.50
N PHE A 65 0.96 -12.09 0.56
CA PHE A 65 1.43 -10.76 0.17
C PHE A 65 1.30 -10.56 -1.34
N GLU A 66 1.63 -11.57 -2.14
CA GLU A 66 1.46 -11.51 -3.60
C GLU A 66 -0.01 -11.37 -4.00
N LYS A 67 -0.90 -12.15 -3.38
CA LYS A 67 -2.35 -12.05 -3.61
C LYS A 67 -2.90 -10.68 -3.19
N GLY A 68 -2.49 -10.19 -2.02
CA GLY A 68 -2.88 -8.87 -1.53
C GLY A 68 -2.40 -7.75 -2.45
N PHE A 69 -1.14 -7.81 -2.89
CA PHE A 69 -0.55 -6.84 -3.79
C PHE A 69 -1.18 -6.88 -5.19
N SER A 70 -1.48 -8.06 -5.72
CA SER A 70 -2.22 -8.19 -6.99
C SER A 70 -3.59 -7.52 -6.90
N LYS A 71 -4.36 -7.78 -5.83
CA LYS A 71 -5.65 -7.10 -5.59
C LYS A 71 -5.51 -5.60 -5.39
N LEU A 72 -4.44 -5.17 -4.73
CA LEU A 72 -4.11 -3.77 -4.57
C LEU A 72 -3.97 -3.09 -5.93
N LEU A 73 -3.34 -3.72 -6.92
CA LEU A 73 -3.19 -3.13 -8.25
C LEU A 73 -4.47 -3.19 -9.09
N THR A 74 -5.28 -4.24 -8.96
CA THR A 74 -6.43 -4.46 -9.86
C THR A 74 -7.75 -3.89 -9.36
N SER A 75 -7.91 -3.77 -8.04
CA SER A 75 -9.24 -3.59 -7.43
C SER A 75 -9.29 -2.46 -6.40
N TYR A 76 -8.14 -2.01 -5.87
CA TYR A 76 -8.06 -0.86 -4.96
C TYR A 76 -8.31 0.46 -5.71
N GLU A 77 -8.95 1.41 -5.02
CA GLU A 77 -9.03 2.79 -5.50
C GLU A 77 -8.49 3.74 -4.42
N PRO A 78 -7.26 4.27 -4.56
CA PRO A 78 -6.72 5.21 -3.60
C PRO A 78 -7.48 6.55 -3.63
N PRO A 79 -7.45 7.33 -2.53
CA PRO A 79 -8.00 8.66 -2.52
C PRO A 79 -7.30 9.55 -3.57
N ARG A 80 -8.10 10.29 -4.33
CA ARG A 80 -7.61 11.19 -5.38
C ARG A 80 -7.32 12.58 -4.83
N GLY A 81 -6.43 13.29 -5.52
CA GLY A 81 -6.17 14.70 -5.23
C GLY A 81 -5.29 14.96 -4.00
N LYS A 82 -4.78 13.91 -3.35
CA LYS A 82 -3.92 13.99 -2.17
C LYS A 82 -2.43 13.89 -2.53
N ILE A 83 -1.58 14.24 -1.57
CA ILE A 83 -0.15 13.92 -1.60
C ILE A 83 0.02 12.48 -1.12
N LEU A 84 0.69 11.63 -1.89
CA LEU A 84 1.10 10.30 -1.42
C LEU A 84 2.26 10.45 -0.44
N LEU A 85 2.07 10.05 0.80
CA LEU A 85 3.08 10.08 1.86
C LEU A 85 3.51 8.66 2.23
N PHE A 86 4.74 8.31 1.87
CA PHE A 86 5.36 7.06 2.27
C PHE A 86 5.85 7.12 3.72
N LEU A 87 5.40 6.17 4.55
CA LEU A 87 5.70 6.07 5.97
C LEU A 87 6.46 4.78 6.30
N PRO A 88 7.21 4.73 7.42
CA PRO A 88 7.86 3.50 7.86
C PRO A 88 6.82 2.50 8.32
N CYS A 89 7.20 1.23 8.36
CA CYS A 89 6.46 0.24 9.15
C CYS A 89 6.62 0.52 10.65
N SER A 90 5.94 -0.26 11.48
CA SER A 90 6.22 -0.33 12.91
C SER A 90 6.14 -1.78 13.39
N TYR A 91 6.81 -2.09 14.51
CA TYR A 91 6.72 -3.40 15.13
C TYR A 91 5.27 -3.76 15.50
N GLY A 92 4.58 -2.87 16.21
CA GLY A 92 3.18 -3.02 16.54
C GLY A 92 2.29 -2.96 15.31
N LYS A 93 1.45 -3.98 15.13
CA LYS A 93 0.43 -4.09 14.09
C LYS A 93 -0.95 -4.29 14.73
N PRO A 94 -2.02 -3.68 14.17
CA PRO A 94 -1.99 -2.79 13.01
C PRO A 94 -1.24 -1.49 13.31
N TYR A 95 -0.63 -0.89 12.29
CA TYR A 95 0.23 0.28 12.50
C TYR A 95 -0.54 1.48 13.04
N SER A 96 -1.85 1.53 12.80
CA SER A 96 -2.77 2.51 13.40
C SER A 96 -2.65 2.60 14.94
N GLN A 97 -2.17 1.53 15.59
CA GLN A 97 -2.01 1.43 17.04
C GLN A 97 -0.57 1.64 17.54
N SER A 98 0.40 1.89 16.64
CA SER A 98 1.79 2.05 17.07
C SER A 98 2.09 3.47 17.55
N PHE A 99 2.99 3.59 18.53
CA PHE A 99 3.42 4.88 19.09
C PHE A 99 3.96 5.83 18.01
N ILE A 100 4.77 5.30 17.08
CA ILE A 100 5.37 6.08 16.00
C ILE A 100 4.30 6.69 15.09
N HIS A 101 3.36 5.86 14.62
CA HIS A 101 2.28 6.32 13.75
C HIS A 101 1.32 7.25 14.48
N TYR A 102 1.02 6.99 15.76
CA TYR A 102 0.23 7.91 16.58
C TYR A 102 0.86 9.31 16.62
N MET A 103 2.15 9.42 16.86
CA MET A 103 2.85 10.71 16.93
C MET A 103 2.88 11.43 15.58
N ILE A 104 3.12 10.71 14.48
CA ILE A 104 3.08 11.26 13.12
C ILE A 104 1.68 11.78 12.81
N ARG A 105 0.64 10.96 12.98
CA ARG A 105 -0.75 11.34 12.65
C ARG A 105 -1.27 12.47 13.54
N ARG A 106 -0.96 12.46 14.83
CA ARG A 106 -1.26 13.58 15.74
C ARG A 106 -0.63 14.88 15.25
N THR A 107 0.60 14.82 14.75
CA THR A 107 1.31 15.98 14.20
C THR A 107 0.64 16.49 12.92
N LEU A 108 0.29 15.59 12.00
CA LEU A 108 -0.43 15.92 10.76
C LEU A 108 -1.79 16.56 11.08
N TRP A 109 -2.56 15.98 12.00
CA TRP A 109 -3.87 16.49 12.42
C TRP A 109 -3.78 17.89 13.03
N LYS A 110 -2.88 18.08 14.01
CA LYS A 110 -2.66 19.41 14.66
C LYS A 110 -2.27 20.52 13.69
N ASN A 111 -1.72 20.16 12.53
CA ASN A 111 -1.26 21.11 11.52
C ASN A 111 -2.20 21.21 10.31
N GLY A 112 -3.38 20.57 10.33
CA GLY A 112 -4.34 20.60 9.22
C GLY A 112 -3.86 19.88 7.96
N LEU A 113 -2.93 18.93 8.09
CA LEU A 113 -2.32 18.21 6.97
C LEU A 113 -2.92 16.81 6.74
N ILE A 114 -3.65 16.26 7.72
CA ILE A 114 -4.13 14.87 7.68
C ILE A 114 -5.02 14.60 6.46
N ASP A 115 -5.87 15.55 6.07
CA ASP A 115 -6.77 15.38 4.91
C ASP A 115 -6.06 15.62 3.57
N LYS A 116 -4.86 16.21 3.60
CA LYS A 116 -4.06 16.52 2.41
C LYS A 116 -3.17 15.36 1.98
N VAL A 117 -2.94 14.39 2.85
CA VAL A 117 -2.05 13.25 2.59
C VAL A 117 -2.82 11.93 2.53
N HIS A 118 -2.32 11.00 1.72
CA HIS A 118 -2.68 9.59 1.74
C HIS A 118 -1.49 8.81 2.27
N GLU A 119 -1.69 8.08 3.36
CA GLU A 119 -0.64 7.39 4.09
C GLU A 119 -0.44 5.97 3.52
N VAL A 120 0.77 5.67 3.08
CA VAL A 120 1.14 4.34 2.57
C VAL A 120 2.42 3.87 3.25
N MET A 121 2.36 2.73 3.93
CA MET A 121 3.49 2.16 4.65
C MET A 121 4.33 1.29 3.72
N LEU A 122 5.65 1.38 3.88
CA LEU A 122 6.62 0.53 3.19
C LEU A 122 7.19 -0.49 4.18
N THR A 123 6.99 -1.77 3.88
CA THR A 123 7.34 -2.89 4.76
C THR A 123 7.80 -4.13 3.97
N ASN A 124 8.28 -5.17 4.65
CA ASN A 124 8.61 -6.47 4.06
C ASN A 124 7.38 -7.13 3.40
N ALA A 125 6.17 -6.86 3.91
CA ALA A 125 4.90 -7.25 3.28
C ALA A 125 4.58 -6.45 1.99
N GLY A 126 5.39 -5.46 1.63
CA GLY A 126 5.24 -4.62 0.44
C GLY A 126 4.69 -3.22 0.72
N VAL A 127 3.83 -2.75 -0.19
CA VAL A 127 3.18 -1.44 -0.15
C VAL A 127 1.81 -1.60 0.51
N VAL A 128 1.59 -0.92 1.64
CA VAL A 128 0.36 -1.09 2.44
C VAL A 128 -0.31 0.27 2.62
N PRO A 129 -1.39 0.57 1.89
CA PRO A 129 -2.25 1.71 2.20
C PRO A 129 -2.83 1.61 3.61
N ARG A 130 -2.98 2.75 4.28
CA ARG A 130 -3.49 2.82 5.65
C ARG A 130 -4.88 2.21 5.80
N GLU A 131 -5.72 2.29 4.79
CA GLU A 131 -7.06 1.70 4.76
C GLU A 131 -7.03 0.17 4.83
N LEU A 132 -5.87 -0.46 4.63
CA LEU A 132 -5.70 -1.91 4.59
C LEU A 132 -4.86 -2.48 5.73
N ASP A 133 -4.29 -1.66 6.62
CA ASP A 133 -3.31 -2.12 7.61
C ASP A 133 -3.91 -3.00 8.72
N GLU A 134 -5.22 -2.94 8.93
CA GLU A 134 -5.97 -3.77 9.89
C GLU A 134 -6.41 -5.12 9.32
N HIS A 135 -6.27 -5.32 8.01
CA HIS A 135 -6.65 -6.56 7.33
C HIS A 135 -5.49 -7.56 7.27
N TRP A 136 -5.80 -8.85 7.26
CA TRP A 136 -4.78 -9.86 6.93
C TRP A 136 -4.34 -9.70 5.47
N PRO A 137 -3.08 -9.98 5.10
CA PRO A 137 -1.99 -10.42 5.97
C PRO A 137 -1.26 -9.27 6.69
N TYR A 138 -1.63 -8.01 6.44
CA TYR A 138 -0.90 -6.82 6.91
C TYR A 138 -0.94 -6.62 8.43
N ALA A 139 -2.00 -7.07 9.09
CA ALA A 139 -2.09 -7.09 10.55
C ALA A 139 -1.43 -8.32 11.21
N ALA A 140 -1.05 -9.35 10.44
CA ALA A 140 -0.77 -10.70 10.95
C ALA A 140 0.55 -11.28 10.43
N TYR A 141 1.64 -10.53 10.57
CA TYR A 141 2.98 -11.01 10.26
C TYR A 141 4.01 -10.47 11.26
N ASP A 142 5.19 -11.09 11.32
CA ASP A 142 6.33 -10.66 12.12
C ASP A 142 7.63 -10.86 11.35
N TRP A 143 8.39 -9.78 11.22
CA TRP A 143 9.70 -9.76 10.57
C TRP A 143 10.66 -9.09 11.53
N ASN A 144 11.66 -9.83 11.99
CA ASN A 144 12.60 -9.33 12.98
C ASN A 144 13.95 -9.01 12.33
N PRO A 145 14.32 -7.72 12.21
CA PRO A 145 15.56 -7.30 11.54
C PRO A 145 16.85 -7.92 12.09
N ILE A 146 16.85 -8.43 13.34
CA ILE A 146 18.04 -9.05 13.93
C ILE A 146 18.51 -10.30 13.17
N TYR A 147 17.61 -10.96 12.43
CA TYR A 147 17.93 -12.15 11.64
C TYR A 147 18.23 -11.85 10.17
N GLU A 148 18.28 -10.56 9.79
CA GLU A 148 18.61 -10.18 8.42
C GLU A 148 20.08 -10.39 8.11
N THR A 149 20.35 -11.06 6.99
CA THR A 149 21.68 -11.04 6.35
C THR A 149 21.74 -9.94 5.29
N PRO A 150 22.94 -9.49 4.86
CA PRO A 150 23.07 -8.55 3.76
C PRO A 150 22.33 -8.98 2.48
N GLU A 151 22.33 -10.29 2.19
CA GLU A 151 21.66 -10.88 1.03
C GLU A 151 20.13 -10.78 1.15
N ILE A 152 19.59 -11.01 2.35
CA ILE A 152 18.15 -10.84 2.61
C ILE A 152 17.74 -9.37 2.53
N ARG A 153 18.57 -8.44 3.01
CA ARG A 153 18.32 -7.00 2.88
C ARG A 153 18.30 -6.54 1.43
N GLU A 154 19.22 -7.06 0.60
CA GLU A 154 19.19 -6.82 -0.84
C GLU A 154 17.91 -7.38 -1.48
N CYS A 155 17.52 -8.61 -1.12
CA CYS A 155 16.27 -9.19 -1.60
C CYS A 155 15.06 -8.35 -1.20
N TYR A 156 15.01 -7.88 0.06
CA TYR A 156 13.95 -7.01 0.55
C TYR A 156 13.90 -5.72 -0.26
N ARG A 157 15.02 -5.01 -0.41
CA ARG A 157 15.08 -3.77 -1.20
C ARG A 157 14.59 -3.98 -2.63
N ARG A 158 15.01 -5.06 -3.29
CA ARG A 158 14.58 -5.40 -4.65
C ARG A 158 13.07 -5.64 -4.73
N VAL A 159 12.54 -6.56 -3.92
CA VAL A 159 11.10 -6.91 -3.92
C VAL A 159 10.25 -5.68 -3.62
N LEU A 160 10.66 -4.89 -2.62
CA LEU A 160 9.94 -3.67 -2.26
C LEU A 160 10.02 -2.61 -3.36
N ALA A 161 11.18 -2.41 -4.00
CA ALA A 161 11.32 -1.45 -5.11
C ALA A 161 10.44 -1.84 -6.30
N ASP A 162 10.35 -3.12 -6.63
CA ASP A 162 9.48 -3.63 -7.70
C ASP A 162 8.00 -3.37 -7.38
N ARG A 163 7.58 -3.64 -6.13
CA ARG A 163 6.21 -3.35 -5.68
C ARG A 163 5.89 -1.85 -5.66
N ILE A 164 6.80 -1.00 -5.19
CA ILE A 164 6.63 0.46 -5.23
C ILE A 164 6.51 0.95 -6.68
N THR A 165 7.36 0.43 -7.57
CA THR A 165 7.34 0.78 -9.01
C THR A 165 5.97 0.48 -9.60
N ALA A 166 5.47 -0.76 -9.45
CA ALA A 166 4.16 -1.15 -9.97
C ALA A 166 3.00 -0.36 -9.34
N TYR A 167 3.06 -0.06 -8.05
CA TYR A 167 2.06 0.78 -7.38
C TYR A 167 2.04 2.21 -7.94
N LEU A 168 3.21 2.83 -8.09
CA LEU A 168 3.32 4.19 -8.64
C LEU A 168 2.93 4.24 -10.12
N GLU A 169 3.30 3.25 -10.93
CA GLU A 169 2.85 3.17 -12.33
C GLU A 169 1.33 3.14 -12.44
N THR A 170 0.69 2.36 -11.56
CA THR A 170 -0.77 2.19 -11.54
C THR A 170 -1.49 3.45 -11.05
N PHE A 171 -0.99 4.08 -9.99
CA PHE A 171 -1.74 5.10 -9.25
C PHE A 171 -1.17 6.52 -9.30
N LYS A 172 -0.02 6.78 -9.96
CA LYS A 172 0.60 8.12 -9.99
C LYS A 172 -0.36 9.25 -10.40
N SER A 173 -1.28 8.99 -11.31
CA SER A 173 -2.26 9.99 -11.80
C SER A 173 -3.35 10.34 -10.78
N TYR A 174 -3.50 9.55 -9.70
CA TYR A 174 -4.47 9.81 -8.64
C TYR A 174 -3.93 10.84 -7.65
N TYR A 175 -2.61 10.96 -7.54
CA TYR A 175 -1.94 11.83 -6.59
C TYR A 175 -1.54 13.16 -7.21
N ARG A 176 -1.49 14.19 -6.37
CA ARG A 176 -1.03 15.54 -6.76
C ARG A 176 0.45 15.74 -6.53
N GLY A 177 1.05 14.95 -5.65
CA GLY A 177 2.49 14.96 -5.38
C GLY A 177 2.89 13.76 -4.52
N PHE A 178 4.19 13.62 -4.32
CA PHE A 178 4.81 12.48 -3.65
C PHE A 178 5.77 12.97 -2.57
N ALA A 179 5.70 12.35 -1.39
CA ALA A 179 6.56 12.63 -0.26
C ALA A 179 6.92 11.34 0.47
N ALA A 180 8.04 11.35 1.17
CA ALA A 180 8.45 10.29 2.07
C ALA A 180 8.74 10.86 3.45
N TYR A 181 8.57 10.01 4.46
CA TYR A 181 9.00 10.29 5.82
C TYR A 181 9.61 9.02 6.40
N LEU A 182 10.82 8.71 5.96
CA LEU A 182 11.51 7.46 6.24
C LEU A 182 12.89 7.76 6.81
N ARG A 183 13.44 6.87 7.63
CA ARG A 183 14.85 7.02 8.03
C ARG A 183 15.75 6.97 6.81
N TRP A 184 16.76 7.85 6.80
CA TRP A 184 17.69 8.00 5.68
C TRP A 184 18.54 6.75 5.41
N ASP A 185 18.75 5.91 6.42
CA ASP A 185 19.51 4.66 6.38
C ASP A 185 18.62 3.40 6.23
N SER A 186 17.30 3.56 6.09
CA SER A 186 16.37 2.43 5.99
C SER A 186 16.37 1.76 4.62
N ASP A 187 16.16 0.45 4.60
CA ASP A 187 15.96 -0.32 3.36
C ASP A 187 14.71 0.15 2.60
N SER A 188 13.65 0.59 3.30
CA SER A 188 12.47 1.18 2.68
C SER A 188 12.78 2.47 1.91
N TRP A 189 13.63 3.35 2.45
CA TRP A 189 14.07 4.55 1.73
C TRP A 189 14.96 4.20 0.53
N ALA A 190 15.86 3.23 0.69
CA ALA A 190 16.69 2.76 -0.42
C ALA A 190 15.84 2.19 -1.56
N ALA A 191 14.85 1.34 -1.26
CA ALA A 191 13.92 0.79 -2.24
C ALA A 191 13.07 1.87 -2.93
N LEU A 192 12.57 2.85 -2.16
CA LEU A 192 11.78 3.96 -2.69
C LEU A 192 12.59 4.83 -3.67
N ARG A 193 13.87 5.09 -3.37
CA ARG A 193 14.75 5.83 -4.30
C ARG A 193 14.93 5.11 -5.63
N VAL A 194 15.13 3.80 -5.60
CA VAL A 194 15.25 2.98 -6.82
C VAL A 194 13.96 3.07 -7.65
N ALA A 195 12.79 2.96 -7.02
CA ALA A 195 11.51 3.08 -7.72
C ALA A 195 11.27 4.50 -8.28
N ALA A 196 11.63 5.54 -7.52
CA ALA A 196 11.53 6.93 -7.93
C ALA A 196 12.42 7.21 -9.16
N GLU A 197 13.65 6.69 -9.16
CA GLU A 197 14.60 6.81 -10.28
C GLU A 197 14.10 6.10 -11.53
N ARG A 198 13.64 4.85 -11.41
CA ARG A 198 13.06 4.06 -12.52
C ARG A 198 11.94 4.80 -13.25
N LEU A 199 11.12 5.56 -12.51
CA LEU A 199 9.96 6.25 -13.03
C LEU A 199 10.19 7.73 -13.33
N GLY A 200 11.37 8.28 -13.03
CA GLY A 200 11.66 9.70 -13.14
C GLY A 200 10.76 10.57 -12.24
N ILE A 201 10.31 10.06 -11.10
CA ILE A 201 9.44 10.76 -10.15
C ILE A 201 10.29 11.40 -9.05
N ARG A 202 10.08 12.69 -8.79
CA ARG A 202 10.70 13.36 -7.65
C ARG A 202 9.91 13.05 -6.37
N ILE A 203 10.57 12.42 -5.41
CA ILE A 203 10.04 12.15 -4.07
C ILE A 203 11.02 12.72 -3.04
N GLU A 204 10.57 13.71 -2.27
CA GLU A 204 11.39 14.29 -1.20
C GLU A 204 11.14 13.56 0.12
N ASN A 205 12.21 13.28 0.87
CA ASN A 205 12.11 12.73 2.22
C ASN A 205 12.18 13.86 3.25
N PHE A 206 11.11 14.02 4.02
CA PHE A 206 10.95 15.07 5.02
C PHE A 206 11.38 14.66 6.42
N ALA A 207 12.03 13.50 6.59
CA ALA A 207 12.69 13.16 7.84
C ALA A 207 13.91 14.07 8.07
N ALA A 208 14.09 14.54 9.31
CA ALA A 208 15.28 15.31 9.66
C ALA A 208 16.54 14.47 9.40
N ARG A 209 17.57 15.07 8.77
CA ARG A 209 18.86 14.40 8.52
C ARG A 209 19.67 14.19 9.78
N THR A 210 19.52 15.11 10.74
CA THR A 210 20.18 15.07 12.03
C THR A 210 19.15 15.39 13.10
N VAL A 211 19.17 14.62 14.18
CA VAL A 211 18.31 14.83 15.35
C VAL A 211 19.18 14.90 16.60
N PRO A 212 18.93 15.83 17.54
CA PRO A 212 19.68 15.86 18.79
C PRO A 212 19.48 14.58 19.60
N ASN A 213 20.55 14.04 20.18
CA ASN A 213 20.49 12.83 21.01
C ASN A 213 19.55 12.99 22.22
N GLU A 214 19.43 14.22 22.75
CA GLU A 214 18.51 14.54 23.84
C GLU A 214 17.05 14.29 23.44
N GLU A 215 16.64 14.69 22.23
CA GLU A 215 15.28 14.45 21.75
C GLU A 215 15.01 12.95 21.57
N VAL A 216 16.00 12.19 21.10
CA VAL A 216 15.91 10.72 20.99
C VAL A 216 15.78 10.08 22.38
N ARG A 217 16.52 10.59 23.37
CA ARG A 217 16.45 10.13 24.77
C ARG A 217 15.08 10.43 25.40
N GLU A 218 14.48 11.57 25.07
CA GLU A 218 13.14 11.95 25.54
C GLU A 218 12.08 10.99 25.01
N VAL A 219 12.04 10.76 23.69
CA VAL A 219 11.03 9.88 23.07
C VAL A 219 11.22 8.41 23.40
N SER A 220 12.44 8.00 23.79
CA SER A 220 12.74 6.65 24.28
C SER A 220 12.46 6.44 25.77
N LEU A 221 11.84 7.42 26.45
CA LEU A 221 11.59 7.38 27.90
C LEU A 221 12.89 7.15 28.71
N GLY A 222 13.94 7.87 28.35
CA GLY A 222 15.26 7.72 28.98
C GLY A 222 16.04 6.49 28.53
N GLY A 223 15.64 5.84 27.43
CA GLY A 223 16.26 4.63 26.87
C GLY A 223 15.54 3.32 27.18
N LEU A 224 14.38 3.39 27.85
CA LEU A 224 13.54 2.23 28.16
C LEU A 224 12.89 1.62 26.91
N TYR A 225 12.63 2.45 25.89
CA TYR A 225 12.07 2.00 24.63
C TYR A 225 13.10 2.14 23.51
N GLN A 226 13.43 1.02 22.85
CA GLN A 226 14.46 0.96 21.81
C GLN A 226 13.81 0.60 20.49
N ASP A 227 13.72 1.58 19.61
CA ASP A 227 13.32 1.42 18.23
C ASP A 227 14.09 2.46 17.41
N ALA A 228 14.74 2.03 16.32
CA ALA A 228 15.53 2.92 15.49
C ALA A 228 14.68 4.02 14.84
N ASP A 229 13.39 3.75 14.59
CA ASP A 229 12.44 4.71 14.02
C ASP A 229 12.02 5.81 15.01
N LEU A 230 12.45 5.75 16.28
CA LEU A 230 12.18 6.83 17.25
C LEU A 230 12.72 8.19 16.83
N VAL A 231 13.78 8.21 16.01
CA VAL A 231 14.31 9.45 15.43
C VAL A 231 13.24 10.21 14.61
N LEU A 232 12.25 9.50 14.07
CA LEU A 232 11.15 10.06 13.28
C LEU A 232 10.05 10.70 14.15
N VAL A 233 10.06 10.54 15.46
CA VAL A 233 9.05 11.17 16.35
C VAL A 233 9.65 12.21 17.28
N THR A 234 10.92 12.54 17.07
CA THR A 234 11.59 13.68 17.71
C THR A 234 10.95 15.00 17.28
N ARG A 235 11.06 16.03 18.12
CA ARG A 235 10.52 17.37 17.83
C ARG A 235 11.06 17.92 16.52
N SER A 236 12.37 17.81 16.31
CA SER A 236 13.07 18.27 15.12
C SER A 236 12.59 17.54 13.86
N SER A 237 12.44 16.22 13.91
CA SER A 237 11.98 15.45 12.75
C SER A 237 10.51 15.72 12.43
N LEU A 238 9.64 15.82 13.44
CA LEU A 238 8.23 16.16 13.24
C LEU A 238 8.05 17.59 12.69
N ALA A 239 8.86 18.54 13.15
CA ALA A 239 8.88 19.89 12.60
C ALA A 239 9.29 19.90 11.12
N SER A 240 10.30 19.09 10.75
CA SER A 240 10.74 18.94 9.36
C SER A 240 9.63 18.37 8.46
N LEU A 241 8.91 17.34 8.93
CA LEU A 241 7.74 16.79 8.24
C LEU A 241 6.69 17.86 7.93
N VAL A 242 6.32 18.64 8.94
CA VAL A 242 5.29 19.70 8.78
C VAL A 242 5.76 20.78 7.82
N GLN A 243 7.01 21.23 7.92
CA GLN A 243 7.54 22.26 7.03
C GLN A 243 7.58 21.78 5.58
N GLY A 244 8.07 20.56 5.34
CA GLY A 244 8.12 19.95 4.01
C GLY A 244 6.73 19.80 3.39
N LEU A 245 5.77 19.26 4.14
CA LEU A 245 4.41 19.11 3.66
C LEU A 245 3.71 20.45 3.43
N LYS A 246 3.84 21.44 4.31
CA LYS A 246 3.25 22.78 4.10
C LYS A 246 3.80 23.45 2.84
N LYS A 247 5.11 23.31 2.59
CA LYS A 247 5.73 23.80 1.36
C LYS A 247 5.15 23.09 0.14
N LEU A 248 5.09 21.76 0.15
CA LEU A 248 4.56 20.97 -0.96
C LEU A 248 3.07 21.26 -1.23
N VAL A 249 2.26 21.40 -0.18
CA VAL A 249 0.84 21.81 -0.27
C VAL A 249 0.71 23.16 -0.97
N LYS A 250 1.55 24.14 -0.59
CA LYS A 250 1.57 25.47 -1.23
C LYS A 250 1.98 25.39 -2.70
N GLU A 251 3.00 24.60 -3.04
CA GLU A 251 3.47 24.41 -4.42
C GLU A 251 2.40 23.74 -5.31
N LEU A 252 1.62 22.82 -4.74
CA LEU A 252 0.58 22.10 -5.45
C LEU A 252 -0.79 22.81 -5.48
N GLY A 253 -0.95 23.91 -4.73
CA GLY A 253 -2.21 24.63 -4.60
C GLY A 253 -3.32 23.80 -3.94
N LEU A 254 -2.97 23.05 -2.88
CA LEU A 254 -3.89 22.19 -2.12
C LEU A 254 -4.45 22.86 -0.86
#